data_AF-A0A9W9JWZ4-F1
#
_entry.id   AF-A0A9W9JWZ4-F1
#
_cell.length_a   1.000
_cell.length_b   1.000
_cell.length_c   1.000
_cell.angle_alpha   90.00
_cell.angle_beta   90.00
_cell.angle_gamma   90.00
#
_symmetry.space_group_name_H-M   'P 1'
#
loop_
_entity.id
_entity.type
_entity.pdbx_description
1 polymer ?
#
loop_
_entity_poly.entity_id
_entity_poly.type
_entity_poly.pdbx_seq_one_letter_code
_entity_poly.pdbx_strand_id
1 'polypeptide(L)'
;MLGLTTLAMVATTTALPASSPTSSSSGSGLNIINNLSDDIYLWTVTDTPGDQKTLSKGNSHSETWQTNSNGGGVSIKLSTSDSKDSVLQFEYTQDGDTLYWDLSSINLNKDSSFVTQGFKVTTDDDSCKTAQCDAGDSNCAASYQHPDDVNTNSCRKSAAFTLTLG
;
A
#
# COMPACT_ATOMS: atom_id res chain seq x y z
N MET A 1 46.80 -23.31 46.99
CA MET A 1 45.72 -22.48 47.57
C MET A 1 46.33 -21.10 47.78
N LEU A 2 45.89 -19.97 47.23
CA LEU A 2 44.75 -19.41 46.48
C LEU A 2 45.41 -18.39 45.50
N GLY A 3 45.04 -18.13 44.24
CA GLY A 3 43.74 -18.02 43.59
C GLY A 3 43.20 -16.60 43.73
N LEU A 4 43.26 -15.74 42.70
CA LEU A 4 42.47 -14.48 42.55
C LEU A 4 42.55 -14.04 41.07
N THR A 5 41.58 -14.43 40.23
CA THR A 5 40.35 -13.72 39.81
C THR A 5 40.53 -12.74 38.65
N THR A 6 40.18 -13.24 37.46
CA THR A 6 39.95 -12.50 36.22
C THR A 6 38.66 -11.65 36.34
N LEU A 7 38.73 -10.35 36.09
CA LEU A 7 37.54 -9.51 35.93
C LEU A 7 36.98 -9.69 34.51
N ALA A 8 35.75 -10.21 34.41
CA ALA A 8 34.97 -10.20 33.18
C ALA A 8 34.11 -8.92 33.12
N MET A 9 34.21 -8.17 32.02
CA MET A 9 33.34 -7.02 31.75
C MET A 9 32.07 -7.51 31.06
N VAL A 10 30.92 -7.33 31.72
CA VAL A 10 29.60 -7.65 31.16
C VAL A 10 29.10 -6.43 30.40
N ALA A 11 28.97 -6.55 29.07
CA ALA A 11 28.34 -5.54 28.23
C ALA A 11 26.82 -5.75 28.22
N THR A 12 26.07 -4.85 28.84
CA THR A 12 24.60 -4.85 28.80
C THR A 12 24.12 -4.10 27.56
N THR A 13 23.74 -4.83 26.51
CA THR A 13 23.06 -4.27 25.35
C THR A 13 21.58 -4.04 25.67
N THR A 14 21.18 -2.80 25.92
CA THR A 14 19.77 -2.42 26.01
C THR A 14 19.20 -2.32 24.60
N ALA A 15 18.43 -3.32 24.17
CA ALA A 15 17.63 -3.24 22.96
C ALA A 15 16.45 -2.29 23.20
N LEU A 16 16.41 -1.18 22.45
CA LEU A 16 15.25 -0.29 22.41
C LEU A 16 14.14 -0.96 21.59
N PRO A 17 12.87 -0.90 22.01
CA PRO A 17 11.77 -1.33 21.15
C PRO A 17 11.67 -0.36 19.96
N ALA A 18 11.78 -0.91 18.75
CA ALA A 18 11.46 -0.18 17.53
C ALA A 18 9.93 -0.01 17.45
N SER A 19 9.43 1.13 17.90
CA SER A 19 8.04 1.53 17.64
C SER A 19 7.94 1.91 16.16
N SER A 20 7.49 1.00 15.31
CA SER A 20 7.07 1.35 13.96
C SER A 20 5.91 2.33 14.07
N PRO A 21 5.98 3.55 13.49
CA PRO A 21 4.82 4.42 13.46
C PRO A 21 3.77 3.76 12.57
N THR A 22 2.74 3.19 13.20
CA THR A 22 1.50 2.89 12.50
C THR A 22 0.83 4.23 12.26
N SER A 23 1.11 4.84 11.12
CA SER A 23 0.37 6.00 10.62
C SER A 23 -1.05 5.54 10.29
N SER A 24 -1.88 5.37 11.32
CA SER A 24 -3.32 5.25 11.14
C SER A 24 -3.80 6.60 10.59
N SER A 25 -4.15 6.64 9.30
CA SER A 25 -4.85 7.77 8.73
C SER A 25 -6.11 8.00 9.57
N SER A 26 -6.16 9.07 10.35
CA SER A 26 -7.42 9.55 10.94
C SER A 26 -8.07 10.48 9.91
N GLY A 27 -9.09 10.04 9.18
CA GLY A 27 -9.77 10.88 8.17
C GLY A 27 -10.24 10.15 6.91
N SER A 28 -10.39 10.90 5.80
CA SER A 28 -10.80 10.38 4.48
C SER A 28 -9.60 10.36 3.53
N GLY A 29 -9.41 9.27 2.79
CA GLY A 29 -8.32 9.16 1.81
C GLY A 29 -7.58 7.83 1.87
N LEU A 30 -6.42 7.76 1.21
CA LEU A 30 -5.55 6.61 1.16
C LEU A 30 -4.17 6.96 1.71
N ASN A 31 -3.73 6.26 2.75
CA ASN A 31 -2.33 6.25 3.18
C ASN A 31 -1.60 5.06 2.56
N ILE A 32 -0.47 5.29 1.92
CA ILE A 32 0.34 4.28 1.25
C ILE A 32 1.64 4.13 2.06
N ILE A 33 1.96 2.92 2.50
CA ILE A 33 3.15 2.61 3.30
C ILE A 33 4.06 1.70 2.49
N ASN A 34 5.30 2.13 2.28
CA ASN A 34 6.31 1.35 1.57
C ASN A 34 7.25 0.62 2.54
N ASN A 35 7.04 -0.67 2.77
CA ASN A 35 7.98 -1.52 3.52
C ASN A 35 8.92 -2.33 2.60
N LEU A 36 8.81 -2.16 1.28
CA LEU A 36 9.67 -2.83 0.31
C LEU A 36 11.11 -2.31 0.42
N SER A 37 12.06 -3.06 -0.14
CA SER A 37 13.45 -2.59 -0.26
C SER A 37 13.62 -1.48 -1.30
N ASP A 38 12.67 -1.40 -2.24
CA ASP A 38 12.72 -0.53 -3.41
C ASP A 38 12.02 0.81 -3.15
N ASP A 39 12.42 1.84 -3.89
CA ASP A 39 11.63 3.06 -4.00
C ASP A 39 10.37 2.78 -4.83
N ILE A 40 9.28 3.44 -4.47
CA ILE A 40 8.00 3.32 -5.18
C ILE A 40 7.69 4.61 -5.92
N TYR A 41 7.42 4.48 -7.20
CA TYR A 41 7.01 5.57 -8.07
C TYR A 41 5.51 5.52 -8.21
N LEU A 42 4.84 6.64 -7.92
CA LEU A 42 3.39 6.71 -7.89
C LEU A 42 2.85 7.83 -8.76
N TRP A 43 1.71 7.57 -9.38
CA TRP A 43 0.97 8.54 -10.18
C TRP A 43 -0.51 8.41 -9.84
N THR A 44 -1.16 9.54 -9.55
CA THR A 44 -2.62 9.59 -9.55
C THR A 44 -3.09 9.93 -10.95
N VAL A 45 -3.90 9.06 -11.54
CA VAL A 45 -4.35 9.16 -12.93
C VAL A 45 -5.85 9.38 -12.97
N THR A 46 -6.27 10.51 -13.54
CA THR A 46 -7.66 10.84 -13.87
C THR A 46 -7.87 10.65 -15.38
N ASP A 47 -8.50 11.61 -16.07
CA ASP A 47 -8.43 11.78 -17.52
C ASP A 47 -7.00 11.95 -18.05
N THR A 48 -6.09 12.48 -17.23
CA THR A 48 -4.66 12.60 -17.53
C THR A 48 -3.80 12.08 -16.36
N PRO A 49 -2.59 11.57 -16.63
CA PRO A 49 -1.67 11.21 -15.55
C PRO A 49 -1.17 12.48 -14.84
N GLY A 50 -1.29 12.51 -13.52
CA GLY A 50 -0.65 13.52 -12.69
C GLY A 50 0.87 13.34 -12.60
N ASP A 51 1.50 14.27 -11.89
CA ASP A 51 2.95 14.23 -11.64
C ASP A 51 3.37 12.99 -10.87
N GLN A 52 4.55 12.49 -11.22
CA GLN A 52 5.17 11.39 -10.50
C GLN A 52 5.61 11.82 -9.11
N LYS A 53 5.38 10.97 -8.12
CA LYS A 53 5.97 11.10 -6.79
C LYS A 53 6.81 9.86 -6.49
N THR A 54 7.87 10.03 -5.72
CA THR A 54 8.72 8.92 -5.26
C THR A 54 8.53 8.74 -3.76
N LEU A 55 8.22 7.51 -3.36
CA LEU A 55 8.04 7.09 -1.99
C LEU A 55 9.17 6.11 -1.61
N SER A 56 10.17 6.62 -0.90
CA SER A 56 11.30 5.82 -0.48
C SER A 56 10.93 4.75 0.55
N LYS A 57 11.78 3.73 0.67
CA LYS A 57 11.66 2.68 1.68
C LYS A 57 11.41 3.23 3.08
N GLY A 58 10.45 2.63 3.78
CA GLY A 58 10.09 2.94 5.16
C GLY A 58 9.24 4.20 5.33
N ASN A 59 8.97 4.93 4.24
CA ASN A 59 8.13 6.13 4.28
C ASN A 59 6.67 5.80 3.96
N SER A 60 5.81 6.78 4.23
CA SER A 60 4.42 6.76 3.81
C SER A 60 4.05 8.01 2.99
N HIS A 61 3.05 7.88 2.14
CA HIS A 61 2.48 8.97 1.35
C HIS A 61 0.95 8.95 1.45
N SER A 62 0.32 10.10 1.64
CA SER A 62 -1.14 10.18 1.74
C SER A 62 -1.74 10.89 0.53
N GLU A 63 -2.81 10.32 0.00
CA GLU A 63 -3.67 10.91 -1.03
C GLU A 63 -5.05 11.20 -0.44
N THR A 64 -5.63 12.33 -0.84
CA THR A 64 -7.06 12.61 -0.65
C THR A 64 -7.82 12.21 -1.91
N TRP A 65 -9.11 11.88 -1.80
CA TRP A 65 -9.92 11.53 -2.97
C TRP A 65 -10.01 12.66 -3.99
N GLN A 66 -9.73 12.34 -5.24
CA GLN A 66 -9.84 13.22 -6.40
C GLN A 66 -11.06 12.84 -7.24
N THR A 67 -11.64 13.83 -7.91
CA THR A 67 -12.75 13.61 -8.84
C THR A 67 -12.24 13.66 -10.26
N ASN A 68 -12.56 12.64 -11.06
CA ASN A 68 -12.31 12.67 -12.49
C ASN A 68 -13.39 13.50 -13.19
N SER A 69 -12.98 14.54 -13.93
CA SER A 69 -13.90 15.50 -14.56
C SER A 69 -14.78 14.87 -15.64
N ASN A 70 -14.34 13.76 -16.22
CA ASN A 70 -15.10 13.02 -17.25
C ASN A 70 -16.10 12.00 -16.66
N GLY A 71 -16.21 11.91 -15.33
CA GLY A 71 -17.09 10.97 -14.63
C GLY A 71 -16.56 9.53 -14.51
N GLY A 72 -15.36 9.25 -15.01
CA GLY A 72 -14.69 7.96 -14.85
C GLY A 72 -14.04 7.77 -13.47
N GLY A 73 -13.45 6.60 -13.25
CA GLY A 73 -12.66 6.31 -12.06
C GLY A 73 -11.33 7.07 -12.03
N VAL A 74 -10.69 7.03 -10.86
CA VAL A 74 -9.32 7.48 -10.62
C VAL A 74 -8.48 6.25 -10.29
N SER A 75 -7.26 6.19 -10.83
CA SER A 75 -6.33 5.09 -10.62
C SER A 75 -5.03 5.62 -10.01
N ILE A 76 -4.72 5.22 -8.78
CA ILE A 76 -3.41 5.45 -8.16
C ILE A 76 -2.52 4.28 -8.56
N LYS A 77 -1.61 4.53 -9.50
CA LYS A 77 -0.70 3.52 -10.05
C LYS A 77 0.63 3.57 -9.30
N LEU A 78 1.14 2.42 -8.88
CA LEU A 78 2.40 2.27 -8.15
C LEU A 78 3.34 1.32 -8.91
N SER A 79 4.60 1.70 -9.05
CA SER A 79 5.66 0.94 -9.71
C SER A 79 6.92 0.89 -8.86
N THR A 80 7.73 -0.16 -9.00
CA THR A 80 9.11 -0.22 -8.47
C THR A 80 10.14 0.25 -9.50
N SER A 81 9.70 0.70 -10.67
CA SER A 81 10.51 1.36 -11.70
C SER A 81 10.00 2.77 -11.97
N ASP A 82 10.87 3.60 -12.53
CA ASP A 82 10.56 4.95 -13.01
C ASP A 82 9.73 4.94 -14.32
N SER A 83 8.77 4.00 -14.43
CA SER A 83 7.87 3.82 -15.56
C SER A 83 6.55 3.17 -15.12
N LYS A 84 5.52 3.23 -15.97
CA LYS A 84 4.20 2.63 -15.72
C LYS A 84 4.02 1.26 -16.39
N ASP A 85 5.12 0.59 -16.76
CA ASP A 85 5.07 -0.66 -17.54
C ASP A 85 4.58 -1.85 -16.70
N SER A 86 4.82 -1.82 -15.38
CA SER A 86 4.35 -2.82 -14.42
C SER A 86 3.82 -2.12 -13.18
N VAL A 87 2.49 -2.04 -13.02
CA VAL A 87 1.85 -1.25 -11.97
C VAL A 87 0.86 -2.04 -11.14
N LEU A 88 0.96 -1.88 -9.81
CA LEU A 88 -0.13 -2.14 -8.88
C LEU A 88 -1.06 -0.92 -8.90
N GLN A 89 -2.35 -1.13 -8.81
CA GLN A 89 -3.33 -0.05 -8.91
C GLN A 89 -4.30 -0.10 -7.74
N PHE A 90 -4.50 1.05 -7.10
CA PHE A 90 -5.67 1.28 -6.27
C PHE A 90 -6.62 2.16 -7.06
N GLU A 91 -7.75 1.60 -7.48
CA GLU A 91 -8.72 2.28 -8.33
C GLU A 91 -9.94 2.64 -7.51
N TYR A 92 -10.52 3.82 -7.76
CA TYR A 92 -11.73 4.24 -7.06
C TYR A 92 -12.62 5.16 -7.89
N THR A 93 -13.91 5.14 -7.57
CA THR A 93 -14.92 6.07 -8.09
C THR A 93 -15.77 6.58 -6.94
N GLN A 94 -16.04 7.88 -6.93
CA GLN A 94 -16.87 8.53 -5.92
C GLN A 94 -18.31 8.66 -6.41
N ASP A 95 -19.29 8.28 -5.59
CA ASP A 95 -20.72 8.50 -5.84
C ASP A 95 -21.43 8.88 -4.54
N GLY A 96 -21.75 10.16 -4.37
CA GLY A 96 -22.27 10.71 -3.12
C GLY A 96 -21.31 10.45 -1.96
N ASP A 97 -21.80 9.75 -0.94
CA ASP A 97 -21.03 9.32 0.25
C ASP A 97 -20.39 7.93 0.09
N THR A 98 -20.55 7.30 -1.07
CA THR A 98 -19.98 5.99 -1.37
C THR A 98 -18.68 6.15 -2.15
N LEU A 99 -17.68 5.37 -1.76
CA LEU A 99 -16.46 5.14 -2.50
C LEU A 99 -16.49 3.70 -3.00
N TYR A 100 -16.56 3.53 -4.31
CA TYR A 100 -16.31 2.24 -4.96
C TYR A 100 -14.82 2.12 -5.20
N TRP A 101 -14.21 0.98 -4.86
CA TRP A 101 -12.77 0.81 -4.99
C TRP A 101 -12.36 -0.64 -5.24
N ASP A 102 -11.17 -0.81 -5.81
CA ASP A 102 -10.54 -2.12 -5.99
C ASP A 102 -9.01 -2.03 -6.00
N LEU A 103 -8.38 -3.19 -5.79
CA LEU A 103 -6.98 -3.40 -6.14
C LEU A 103 -6.93 -4.07 -7.50
N SER A 104 -6.04 -3.61 -8.38
CA SER A 104 -5.85 -4.19 -9.70
C SER A 104 -4.39 -4.53 -9.96
N SER A 105 -4.18 -5.78 -10.35
CA SER A 105 -2.91 -6.38 -10.76
C SER A 105 -2.89 -6.73 -12.26
N ILE A 106 -3.88 -6.28 -13.04
CA ILE A 106 -4.00 -6.56 -14.49
C ILE A 106 -2.73 -6.15 -15.25
N ASN A 107 -2.10 -5.03 -14.85
CA ASN A 107 -0.87 -4.53 -15.46
C ASN A 107 0.36 -4.72 -14.56
N LEU A 108 0.29 -5.66 -13.60
CA LEU A 108 1.38 -5.94 -12.68
C LEU A 108 2.13 -7.18 -13.13
N ASN A 109 3.46 -7.08 -13.26
CA ASN A 109 4.28 -8.26 -13.53
C ASN A 109 4.20 -9.25 -12.36
N LYS A 110 4.02 -10.53 -12.71
CA LYS A 110 3.84 -11.65 -11.76
C LYS A 110 5.05 -11.87 -10.85
N ASP A 111 6.22 -11.38 -11.24
CA ASP A 111 7.50 -11.47 -10.53
C ASP A 111 7.93 -10.15 -9.86
N SER A 112 7.08 -9.12 -9.86
CA SER A 112 7.36 -7.83 -9.24
C SER A 112 7.59 -7.92 -7.72
N SER A 113 8.29 -6.94 -7.15
CA SER A 113 8.49 -6.85 -5.69
C SER A 113 7.17 -6.79 -4.92
N PHE A 114 6.13 -6.20 -5.50
CA PHE A 114 4.79 -6.17 -4.92
C PHE A 114 4.21 -7.58 -4.74
N VAL A 115 4.29 -8.42 -5.77
CA VAL A 115 3.79 -9.80 -5.69
C VAL A 115 4.66 -10.62 -4.77
N THR A 116 5.98 -10.54 -4.89
CA THR A 116 6.90 -11.37 -4.10
C THR A 116 6.82 -11.08 -2.60
N GLN A 117 6.55 -9.84 -2.21
CA GLN A 117 6.46 -9.43 -0.80
C GLN A 117 5.02 -9.32 -0.28
N GLY A 118 4.02 -9.24 -1.17
CA GLY A 118 2.62 -9.08 -0.81
C GLY A 118 2.22 -7.62 -0.53
N PHE A 119 0.91 -7.41 -0.45
CA PHE A 119 0.31 -6.11 -0.18
C PHE A 119 -1.09 -6.27 0.41
N LYS A 120 -1.54 -5.26 1.16
CA LYS A 120 -2.89 -5.24 1.74
C LYS A 120 -3.47 -3.85 1.84
N VAL A 121 -4.79 -3.76 1.71
CA VAL A 121 -5.59 -2.58 2.04
C VAL A 121 -6.41 -2.87 3.28
N THR A 122 -6.23 -2.04 4.31
CA THR A 122 -7.10 -1.98 5.48
C THR A 122 -7.82 -0.64 5.54
N THR A 123 -8.82 -0.56 6.43
CA THR A 123 -9.69 0.60 6.58
C THR A 123 -10.04 0.79 8.06
N ASP A 124 -10.35 2.02 8.47
CA ASP A 124 -10.85 2.33 9.82
C ASP A 124 -12.37 2.15 9.97
N ASP A 125 -13.06 1.80 8.88
CA ASP A 125 -14.49 1.48 8.86
C ASP A 125 -14.69 -0.04 8.85
N ASP A 126 -15.08 -0.63 9.98
CA ASP A 126 -15.31 -2.07 10.11
C ASP A 126 -16.42 -2.62 9.18
N SER A 127 -17.26 -1.77 8.60
CA SER A 127 -18.26 -2.19 7.60
C SER A 127 -17.68 -2.39 6.20
N CYS A 128 -16.48 -1.87 5.97
CA CYS A 128 -15.75 -2.00 4.72
C CYS A 128 -14.99 -3.33 4.65
N LYS A 129 -14.92 -3.88 3.44
CA LYS A 129 -14.01 -4.99 3.16
C LYS A 129 -12.56 -4.52 3.20
N THR A 130 -11.67 -5.43 3.59
CA THR A 130 -10.23 -5.33 3.37
C THR A 130 -9.84 -6.20 2.17
N ALA A 131 -8.69 -5.92 1.56
CA ALA A 131 -8.13 -6.76 0.51
C ALA A 131 -6.67 -7.11 0.85
N GLN A 132 -6.26 -8.36 0.65
CA GLN A 132 -4.90 -8.80 0.92
C GLN A 132 -4.46 -9.82 -0.12
N CYS A 133 -3.24 -9.61 -0.63
CA CYS A 133 -2.51 -10.54 -1.47
C CYS A 133 -1.25 -10.96 -0.73
N ASP A 134 -1.15 -12.24 -0.45
CA ASP A 134 -0.02 -12.79 0.30
C ASP A 134 1.26 -12.80 -0.55
N ALA A 135 2.40 -12.81 0.12
CA ALA A 135 3.71 -12.88 -0.52
C ALA A 135 3.80 -14.10 -1.46
N GLY A 136 4.12 -13.84 -2.73
CA GLY A 136 4.21 -14.83 -3.80
C GLY A 136 2.88 -15.16 -4.49
N ASP A 137 1.75 -14.61 -4.06
CA ASP A 137 0.44 -14.87 -4.67
C ASP A 137 0.24 -14.05 -5.96
N SER A 138 0.78 -14.59 -7.05
CA SER A 138 0.68 -13.98 -8.38
C SER A 138 -0.71 -14.06 -9.03
N ASN A 139 -1.67 -14.77 -8.43
CA ASN A 139 -3.06 -14.86 -8.91
C ASN A 139 -4.04 -14.52 -7.80
N CYS A 140 -3.67 -13.55 -6.97
CA CYS A 140 -4.43 -13.14 -5.82
C CYS A 140 -5.88 -12.78 -6.18
N ALA A 141 -6.83 -13.48 -5.56
CA ALA A 141 -8.26 -13.26 -5.76
C ALA A 141 -8.79 -11.98 -5.12
N ALA A 142 -7.98 -11.29 -4.29
CA ALA A 142 -8.33 -10.00 -3.69
C ALA A 142 -7.93 -8.80 -4.58
N SER A 143 -7.31 -9.03 -5.74
CA SER A 143 -7.08 -8.03 -6.77
C SER A 143 -7.57 -8.49 -8.13
N TYR A 144 -7.96 -7.55 -8.99
CA TYR A 144 -8.27 -7.84 -10.39
C TYR A 144 -7.05 -8.43 -11.09
N GLN A 145 -7.24 -9.60 -11.72
CA GLN A 145 -6.25 -10.27 -12.56
C GLN A 145 -6.62 -10.10 -14.04
N HIS A 146 -7.91 -9.94 -14.34
CA HIS A 146 -8.46 -9.79 -15.68
C HIS A 146 -9.44 -8.62 -15.77
N PRO A 147 -9.63 -8.02 -16.96
CA PRO A 147 -10.53 -6.86 -17.13
C PRO A 147 -12.00 -7.10 -16.77
N ASP A 148 -12.45 -8.36 -16.82
CA ASP A 148 -13.83 -8.79 -16.56
C ASP A 148 -14.04 -9.37 -15.16
N ASP A 149 -13.02 -9.31 -14.29
CA ASP A 149 -13.18 -9.69 -12.89
C ASP A 149 -14.23 -8.80 -12.19
N VAL A 150 -14.85 -9.32 -11.14
CA VAL A 150 -15.82 -8.59 -10.32
C VAL A 150 -15.36 -8.57 -8.87
N ASN A 151 -14.46 -7.63 -8.58
CA ASN A 151 -13.87 -7.44 -7.25
C ASN A 151 -13.99 -6.00 -6.73
N THR A 152 -14.89 -5.21 -7.32
CA THR A 152 -15.21 -3.87 -6.81
C THR A 152 -15.83 -3.99 -5.42
N ASN A 153 -15.24 -3.28 -4.49
CA ASN A 153 -15.73 -3.10 -3.13
C ASN A 153 -16.41 -1.73 -3.00
N SER A 154 -17.18 -1.55 -1.95
CA SER A 154 -17.75 -0.25 -1.61
C SER A 154 -17.59 0.06 -0.13
N CYS A 155 -17.47 1.35 0.14
CA CYS A 155 -17.16 1.90 1.44
C CYS A 155 -17.77 3.28 1.62
N ARG A 156 -17.84 3.76 2.85
CA ARG A 156 -18.06 5.18 3.09
C ARG A 156 -16.85 5.96 2.59
N LYS A 157 -17.10 7.03 1.84
CA LYS A 157 -16.05 7.94 1.37
C LYS A 157 -15.28 8.60 2.52
N SER A 158 -15.91 8.74 3.69
CA SER A 158 -15.29 9.27 4.89
C SER A 158 -14.28 8.32 5.56
N ALA A 159 -14.21 7.05 5.14
CA ALA A 159 -13.28 6.08 5.71
C ALA A 159 -11.83 6.39 5.31
N ALA A 160 -10.91 6.06 6.22
CA ALA A 160 -9.48 6.09 6.00
C ALA A 160 -9.01 4.73 5.50
N PHE A 161 -8.28 4.72 4.40
CA PHE A 161 -7.67 3.51 3.86
C PHE A 161 -6.17 3.52 4.12
N THR A 162 -5.60 2.33 4.31
CA THR A 162 -4.15 2.12 4.37
C THR A 162 -3.74 1.00 3.43
N LEU A 163 -3.02 1.33 2.36
CA LEU A 163 -2.33 0.39 1.49
C LEU A 163 -0.91 0.14 2.04
N THR A 164 -0.66 -1.07 2.52
CA THR A 164 0.67 -1.50 2.97
C THR A 164 1.31 -2.37 1.91
N LEU A 165 2.54 -2.02 1.51
CA LEU A 165 3.35 -2.74 0.52
C LEU A 165 4.51 -3.44 1.25
N GLY A 166 4.62 -4.76 1.15
CA GLY A 166 5.57 -5.55 1.93
C GLY A 166 5.17 -5.76 3.38
#